data_AF-A0A1I7AJM4-F1
#
_entry.id   AF-A0A1I7AJM4-F1
#
_cell.length_a   1.000
_cell.length_b   1.000
_cell.length_c   1.000
_cell.angle_alpha   90.00
_cell.angle_beta   90.00
_cell.angle_gamma   90.00
#
_symmetry.space_group_name_H-M   'P 1'
#
loop_
_entity.id
_entity.type
_entity.pdbx_description
1 polymer ?
#
loop_
_entity_poly.entity_id
_entity_poly.type
_entity_poly.pdbx_seq_one_letter_code
_entity_poly.pdbx_strand_id
1 'polypeptide(L)' 'MERIANGFLWILMLVFALNSVYVFLFTDIEDDFLVLGLFDVSKWTAGFIYLGFACVLLLALKSKKDSRENR' A
#
# COMPACT_ATOMS: atom_id res chain seq x y z
N MET A 1 -11.20 4.53 19.89
CA MET A 1 -11.39 4.48 18.42
C MET A 1 -10.11 4.84 17.66
N GLU A 2 -9.50 5.99 17.93
CA GLU A 2 -8.40 6.51 17.09
C GLU A 2 -7.11 5.68 17.09
N ARG A 3 -6.78 4.99 18.19
CA ARG A 3 -5.64 4.06 18.26
C ARG A 3 -5.85 2.81 17.41
N ILE A 4 -7.08 2.28 17.39
CA ILE A 4 -7.45 1.10 16.59
C ILE A 4 -7.40 1.45 15.10
N ALA A 5 -7.95 2.60 14.72
CA ALA A 5 -7.87 3.10 13.34
C ALA A 5 -6.42 3.26 12.86
N ASN A 6 -5.52 3.76 13.71
CA ASN A 6 -4.10 3.87 13.36
C ASN A 6 -3.44 2.49 13.19
N GLY A 7 -3.73 1.54 14.09
CA GLY A 7 -3.24 0.17 13.96
C GLY A 7 -3.72 -0.49 12.66
N PHE A 8 -4.99 -0.31 12.32
CA PHE A 8 -5.57 -0.80 11.07
C PHE A 8 -4.88 -0.19 9.85
N LEU A 9 -4.65 1.13 9.83
CA LEU A 9 -3.95 1.80 8.72
C LEU A 9 -2.50 1.33 8.58
N TRP A 10 -1.80 1.04 9.68
CA TRP A 10 -0.45 0.45 9.65
C TRP A 10 -0.45 -0.94 9.02
N ILE A 11 -1.40 -1.80 9.41
CA ILE A 11 -1.55 -3.14 8.83
C ILE A 11 -1.85 -3.02 7.34
N LEU A 12 -2.79 -2.13 6.95
CA LEU A 12 -3.16 -1.93 5.55
C LEU A 12 -1.96 -1.47 4.71
N MET A 13 -1.17 -0.53 5.23
CA MET A 13 0.05 -0.04 4.59
C MET A 13 1.06 -1.17 4.37
N LEU A 14 1.30 -1.99 5.39
CA LEU A 14 2.19 -3.14 5.30
C LEU A 14 1.72 -4.15 4.26
N VAL A 15 0.42 -4.45 4.22
CA VAL A 15 -0.16 -5.36 3.22
C VAL A 15 0.09 -4.85 1.81
N PHE A 16 -0.17 -3.56 1.55
CA PHE A 16 0.09 -2.98 0.23
C PHE A 16 1.57 -2.94 -0.13
N ALA A 17 2.45 -2.60 0.82
CA ALA A 17 3.88 -2.61 0.60
C ALA A 17 4.39 -4.02 0.27
N LEU A 18 3.98 -5.03 1.04
CA LEU A 18 4.33 -6.43 0.79
C LEU A 18 3.81 -6.93 -0.55
N ASN A 19 2.59 -6.53 -0.95
CA ASN A 19 2.06 -6.85 -2.28
C ASN A 19 2.90 -6.21 -3.40
N SER A 20 3.33 -4.95 -3.25
CA SER A 20 4.22 -4.35 -4.25
C SER A 20 5.55 -5.10 -4.39
N VAL A 21 6.14 -5.52 -3.27
CA VAL A 21 7.40 -6.29 -3.25
C VAL A 21 7.18 -7.67 -3.87
N TYR A 22 6.08 -8.33 -3.53
CA TYR A 22 5.68 -9.60 -4.13
C TYR A 22 5.57 -9.48 -5.65
N VAL A 23 4.82 -8.49 -6.14
CA VAL A 23 4.66 -8.26 -7.58
C VAL A 23 6.02 -7.99 -8.20
N PHE A 24 6.85 -7.07 -7.68
CA PHE A 24 8.12 -6.76 -8.33
C PHE A 24 9.11 -7.93 -8.37
N LEU A 25 9.23 -8.69 -7.27
CA LEU A 25 10.32 -9.66 -7.08
C LEU A 25 9.94 -11.11 -7.33
N PHE A 26 8.66 -11.47 -7.21
CA PHE A 26 8.23 -12.87 -7.16
C PHE A 26 7.22 -13.24 -8.26
N THR A 27 7.04 -12.38 -9.25
CA THR A 27 6.14 -12.63 -10.39
C THR A 27 6.83 -12.38 -11.71
N ASP A 28 6.30 -12.96 -12.79
CA ASP A 28 6.86 -12.82 -14.13
C ASP A 28 6.20 -11.70 -14.93
N ILE A 29 6.88 -11.24 -15.99
CA ILE A 29 6.41 -10.11 -16.81
C ILE A 29 5.15 -10.48 -17.60
N GLU A 30 4.95 -11.77 -17.88
CA GLU A 30 3.80 -12.31 -18.61
C GLU A 30 2.58 -12.54 -17.71
N ASP A 31 2.71 -12.38 -16.40
CA ASP A 31 1.59 -12.51 -15.48
C ASP A 31 0.66 -11.29 -15.59
N ASP A 32 -0.62 -11.56 -15.89
CA ASP A 32 -1.68 -10.55 -15.82
C ASP A 32 -2.16 -10.39 -14.37
N PHE A 33 -2.14 -9.14 -13.88
CA PHE A 33 -2.52 -8.82 -12.52
C PHE A 33 -3.87 -8.13 -12.46
N LEU A 34 -4.79 -8.74 -11.74
CA LEU A 34 -6.07 -8.13 -11.39
C LEU A 34 -5.91 -7.24 -10.16
N VAL A 35 -5.74 -5.94 -10.39
CA VAL A 35 -5.60 -4.97 -9.30
C VAL A 35 -6.97 -4.63 -8.75
N LEU A 36 -7.15 -4.86 -7.44
CA LEU A 36 -8.38 -4.61 -6.69
C LEU A 36 -9.63 -5.30 -7.29
N GLY A 37 -9.45 -6.34 -8.11
CA GLY A 37 -10.55 -7.08 -8.73
C GLY A 37 -11.22 -6.37 -9.92
N LEU A 38 -10.64 -5.29 -10.44
CA LEU A 38 -11.31 -4.42 -11.43
C LEU A 38 -10.62 -4.33 -12.80
N PHE A 39 -9.29 -4.40 -12.84
CA PHE A 39 -8.54 -4.18 -14.07
C PHE A 39 -7.38 -5.15 -14.17
N ASP A 40 -7.26 -5.84 -15.31
CA ASP A 40 -6.04 -6.53 -15.71
C ASP A 40 -5.02 -5.48 -16.13
N VAL A 41 -3.90 -5.49 -15.43
CA VAL A 41 -2.79 -4.57 -15.70
C VAL A 41 -1.48 -5.34 -15.68
N SER A 42 -0.48 -4.80 -16.37
CA SER A 42 0.86 -5.36 -16.38
C SER A 42 1.48 -5.37 -14.98
N LYS A 43 2.40 -6.31 -14.74
CA LYS A 43 3.23 -6.42 -13.53
C LYS A 43 3.71 -5.07 -12.99
N TRP A 44 4.31 -4.25 -13.85
CA TRP A 44 4.84 -2.95 -13.46
C TRP A 44 3.76 -2.01 -12.95
N THR A 45 2.63 -1.96 -13.66
CA THR A 45 1.50 -1.11 -13.30
C THR A 45 0.90 -1.57 -11.96
N ALA A 46 0.69 -2.87 -11.77
CA ALA A 46 0.22 -3.43 -10.50
C ALA A 46 1.17 -3.11 -9.34
N GLY A 47 2.48 -3.34 -9.53
CA GLY A 47 3.50 -3.05 -8.53
C GLY A 47 3.52 -1.58 -8.12
N PHE A 48 3.46 -0.66 -9.09
CA PHE A 48 3.42 0.79 -8.80
C PHE A 48 2.12 1.24 -8.14
N ILE A 49 0.97 0.64 -8.50
CA ILE A 49 -0.29 0.94 -7.82
C ILE A 49 -0.23 0.54 -6.35
N TYR A 50 0.21 -0.68 -6.05
CA TYR A 50 0.35 -1.15 -4.67
C TYR A 50 1.37 -0.32 -3.87
N LEU A 51 2.49 0.05 -4.50
CA LEU A 51 3.48 0.93 -3.88
C LEU A 51 2.90 2.32 -3.61
N GLY A 52 2.14 2.87 -4.56
CA GLY A 52 1.45 4.16 -4.42
C GLY A 52 0.49 4.17 -3.24
N PHE A 53 -0.33 3.13 -3.08
CA PHE A 53 -1.22 2.99 -1.92
C PHE A 53 -0.45 2.93 -0.60
N ALA A 54 0.65 2.16 -0.55
CA ALA A 54 1.49 2.09 0.64
C ALA A 54 2.09 3.46 1.00
N CYS A 55 2.58 4.22 0.01
CA CYS A 55 3.11 5.57 0.23
C CYS A 55 2.04 6.55 0.73
N VAL A 56 0.85 6.54 0.14
CA VAL A 56 -0.27 7.40 0.57
C VAL A 56 -0.66 7.11 2.02
N LEU A 57 -0.76 5.82 2.38
CA LEU A 57 -1.07 5.41 3.75
C LEU A 57 0.04 5.80 4.73
N LEU A 58 1.31 5.67 4.33
CA LEU A 58 2.45 6.09 5.14
C LEU A 58 2.43 7.60 5.40
N LEU A 59 2.14 8.40 4.37
CA LEU A 59 2.01 9.86 4.50
C LEU A 59 0.84 10.24 5.42
N ALA A 60 -0.30 9.55 5.30
CA ALA A 60 -1.45 9.76 6.17
C ALA A 60 -1.13 9.45 7.64
N LEU A 61 -0.41 8.35 7.89
CA LEU A 61 0.07 7.97 9.23
C LEU A 61 1.09 8.98 9.78
N LYS A 62 2.03 9.44 8.94
CA LYS A 62 3.04 10.44 9.32
C LYS A 62 2.40 11.78 9.68
N SER A 63 1.53 12.31 8.81
CA SER A 63 0.82 13.58 9.04
C SER A 63 0.04 13.56 10.37
N LYS A 64 -0.58 12.43 10.69
CA LYS A 64 -1.32 12.26 11.95
C LYS A 64 -0.41 12.18 13.18
N LYS A 65 0.80 11.63 13.05
CA LYS A 65 1.81 11.60 14.12
C LYS A 65 2.30 13.02 14.42
N ASP A 66 2.69 13.79 13.41
CA ASP A 66 3.16 15.18 13.57
C ASP A 66 2.09 16.08 14.21
N SER A 67 0.82 15.85 13.87
CA SER A 67 -0.31 16.58 14.47
C SER A 67 -0.53 16.30 15.96
N ARG A 68 -0.05 15.16 16.48
CA ARG A 68 -0.13 14.80 17.91
C ARG A 68 1.07 15.26 18.71
N GLU A 69 2.22 15.43 18.07
CA GLU A 69 3.46 15.89 18.72
C GLU A 69 3.46 17.40 18.95
N ASN A 70 2.71 18.15 18.12
CA ASN A 70 2.51 19.60 18.25
C ASN A 70 1.31 20.01 19.14
N ARG A 71 0.75 19.09 19.93
CA ARG A 71 -0.33 19.34 20.90
C ARG A 71 0.13 18.98 22.30
#